data_AF-A0A2W5N6K0-F1
#
_entry.id   AF-A0A2W5N6K0-F1
#
_cell.length_a   1.000
_cell.length_b   1.000
_cell.length_c   1.000
_cell.angle_alpha   90.00
_cell.angle_beta   90.00
_cell.angle_gamma   90.00
#
_symmetry.space_group_name_H-M   'P 1'
#
loop_
_entity.id
_entity.type
_entity.pdbx_description
1 polymer ?
#
loop_
_entity_poly.entity_id
_entity_poly.type
_entity_poly.pdbx_seq_one_letter_code
_entity_poly.pdbx_strand_id
1 'polypeptide(L)'
;MGGLTSIASTAVQALSLANSVVQGVDRYQDKSGQRAYEEAKQTSALQLKTLQQQNALEKEQNRIAQEAAEQDRLSKLRKVMAEQKARFGANGVSSSDGSSRAVLYGLLSESDEDQDSINQSYAIRNSILDQNYNSQKALNTLQLTQLKERSSLKKATALYNGLTDIF
;
A
#
# COMPACT_ATOMS: atom_id res chain seq x y z
N MET A 1 -25.42 -11.23 13.45
CA MET A 1 -24.29 -11.86 12.73
C MET A 1 -23.74 -10.84 11.76
N GLY A 2 -22.64 -10.19 12.15
CA GLY A 2 -22.12 -8.95 11.56
C GLY A 2 -21.25 -9.20 10.32
N GLY A 3 -21.36 -8.28 9.36
CA GLY A 3 -20.76 -8.38 8.03
C GLY A 3 -19.23 -8.29 8.02
N LEU A 4 -18.63 -9.16 7.20
CA LEU A 4 -17.20 -9.18 6.85
C LEU A 4 -16.99 -9.02 5.33
N THR A 5 -17.91 -8.36 4.61
CA THR A 5 -17.83 -8.25 3.15
C THR A 5 -17.84 -6.81 2.69
N SER A 6 -16.70 -6.12 2.78
CA SER A 6 -16.47 -4.86 2.05
C SER A 6 -14.98 -4.43 2.03
N ILE A 7 -14.05 -5.28 1.57
CA ILE A 7 -12.65 -4.83 1.31
C ILE A 7 -12.19 -5.17 -0.11
N ALA A 8 -13.07 -5.04 -1.11
CA ALA A 8 -12.70 -5.37 -2.51
C ALA A 8 -12.89 -4.24 -3.52
N SER A 9 -13.46 -3.07 -3.17
CA SER A 9 -13.89 -2.10 -4.19
C SER A 9 -12.98 -0.90 -4.44
N THR A 10 -11.94 -0.64 -3.64
CA THR A 10 -11.15 0.60 -3.82
C THR A 10 -9.97 0.46 -4.81
N ALA A 11 -9.62 -0.76 -5.25
CA ALA A 11 -8.52 -0.96 -6.21
C ALA A 11 -8.88 -0.63 -7.67
N VAL A 12 -10.17 -0.50 -8.01
CA VAL A 12 -10.61 -0.43 -9.42
C VAL A 12 -10.51 0.99 -10.02
N GLN A 13 -10.37 2.04 -9.22
CA GLN A 13 -10.41 3.42 -9.73
C GLN A 13 -9.06 3.97 -10.23
N ALA A 14 -7.94 3.26 -10.01
CA ALA A 14 -6.62 3.73 -10.44
C ALA A 14 -6.30 3.46 -11.93
N LEU A 15 -7.12 2.66 -12.64
CA LEU A 15 -6.83 2.18 -14.00
C LEU A 15 -7.46 2.99 -15.15
N SER A 16 -8.28 4.02 -14.87
CA SER A 16 -9.05 4.72 -15.92
C SER A 16 -8.34 5.91 -16.58
N LEU A 17 -7.10 6.24 -16.20
CA LEU A 17 -6.39 7.42 -16.75
C LEU A 17 -5.55 7.15 -18.01
N ALA A 18 -5.59 5.94 -18.58
CA ALA A 18 -4.69 5.55 -19.66
C ALA A 18 -5.15 5.85 -21.11
N ASN A 19 -6.38 6.35 -21.35
CA ASN A 19 -7.00 6.29 -22.69
C ASN A 19 -7.36 7.61 -23.40
N SER A 20 -6.89 8.79 -23.00
CA SER A 20 -7.36 10.06 -23.63
C SER A 20 -6.34 10.93 -24.38
N VAL A 21 -5.10 10.47 -24.66
CA VAL A 21 -4.06 11.35 -25.25
C VAL A 21 -3.67 11.01 -26.70
N VAL A 22 -4.62 10.55 -27.55
CA VAL A 22 -4.27 10.13 -28.94
C VAL A 22 -4.91 10.97 -30.06
N GLN A 23 -5.77 11.96 -29.80
CA GLN A 23 -6.37 12.75 -30.90
C GLN A 23 -5.95 14.23 -30.85
N GLY A 24 -4.96 14.56 -31.67
CA GLY A 24 -4.49 15.93 -31.87
C GLY A 24 -3.24 16.02 -32.74
N VAL A 25 -3.20 15.28 -33.85
CA VAL A 25 -2.14 15.38 -34.85
C VAL A 25 -2.64 16.29 -35.95
N ASP A 26 -2.59 17.60 -35.73
CA ASP A 26 -2.39 18.56 -36.83
C ASP A 26 -2.06 19.96 -36.28
N ARG A 27 -0.92 20.48 -36.73
CA ARG A 27 -0.41 21.86 -36.65
C ARG A 27 0.43 22.28 -35.42
N TYR A 28 1.55 22.93 -35.77
CA TYR A 28 2.43 23.83 -34.99
C TYR A 28 3.73 23.28 -34.36
N GLN A 29 4.83 23.60 -35.06
CA GLN A 29 6.14 24.07 -34.59
C GLN A 29 6.42 24.06 -33.07
N ASP A 30 7.25 23.08 -32.68
CA ASP A 30 8.44 23.14 -31.79
C ASP A 30 8.39 23.80 -30.39
N LYS A 31 7.23 24.17 -29.85
CA LYS A 31 7.05 24.49 -28.40
C LYS A 31 6.15 23.51 -27.65
N SER A 32 5.51 22.57 -28.36
CA SER A 32 4.55 21.61 -27.80
C SER A 32 5.22 20.49 -26.99
N GLY A 33 6.39 19.99 -27.41
CA GLY A 33 7.08 18.89 -26.73
C GLY A 33 7.61 19.24 -25.34
N GLN A 34 8.11 20.47 -25.15
CA GLN A 34 8.57 20.95 -23.85
C GLN A 34 7.41 21.16 -22.88
N ARG A 35 6.31 21.77 -23.34
CA ARG A 35 5.09 21.93 -22.52
C ARG A 35 4.48 20.59 -22.14
N ALA A 36 4.39 19.65 -23.09
CA ALA A 36 3.88 18.31 -22.81
C ALA A 36 4.73 17.56 -21.77
N TYR A 37 6.07 17.72 -21.80
CA TYR A 37 6.95 17.15 -20.78
C TYR A 37 6.76 17.82 -19.40
N GLU A 38 6.66 19.15 -19.36
CA GLU A 38 6.43 19.89 -18.12
C GLU A 38 5.07 19.54 -17.49
N GLU A 39 4.02 19.47 -18.29
CA GLU A 39 2.68 19.03 -17.87
C GLU A 39 2.69 17.58 -17.36
N ALA A 40 3.35 16.66 -18.09
CA ALA A 40 3.50 15.28 -17.65
C ALA A 40 4.28 15.17 -16.33
N LYS A 41 5.33 15.99 -16.15
CA LYS A 41 6.10 16.04 -14.90
C LYS A 41 5.26 16.58 -13.73
N GLN A 42 4.49 17.63 -13.95
CA GLN A 42 3.63 18.21 -12.91
C GLN A 42 2.52 17.26 -12.49
N THR A 43 1.83 16.65 -13.46
CA THR A 43 0.77 15.68 -13.19
C THR A 43 1.31 14.44 -12.46
N SER A 44 2.46 13.92 -12.90
CA SER A 44 3.15 12.82 -12.24
C SER A 44 3.56 13.15 -10.79
N ALA A 45 4.08 14.36 -10.54
CA ALA A 45 4.46 14.80 -9.21
C ALA A 45 3.24 14.94 -8.29
N LEU A 46 2.12 15.47 -8.81
CA LEU A 46 0.88 15.58 -8.06
C LEU A 46 0.32 14.19 -7.70
N GLN A 47 0.28 13.27 -8.67
CA GLN A 47 -0.15 11.88 -8.44
C GLN A 47 0.68 11.20 -7.36
N LEU A 48 2.01 11.30 -7.42
CA LEU A 48 2.89 10.71 -6.40
C LEU A 48 2.69 11.33 -5.03
N LYS A 49 2.45 12.64 -4.96
CA LYS A 49 2.16 13.33 -3.70
C LYS A 49 0.85 12.85 -3.10
N THR A 50 -0.21 12.74 -3.91
CA THR A 50 -1.51 12.23 -3.45
C THR A 50 -1.39 10.78 -2.97
N LEU A 51 -0.70 9.92 -3.74
CA LEU A 51 -0.48 8.52 -3.36
C LEU A 51 0.34 8.42 -2.06
N GLN A 52 1.35 9.26 -1.88
CA GLN A 52 2.13 9.32 -0.64
C GLN A 52 1.25 9.70 0.57
N GLN A 53 0.37 10.68 0.42
CA GLN A 53 -0.56 11.09 1.47
C GLN A 53 -1.56 9.98 1.80
N GLN A 54 -2.10 9.30 0.79
CA GLN A 54 -2.99 8.16 0.96
C GLN A 54 -2.29 7.01 1.69
N ASN A 55 -1.08 6.64 1.28
CA ASN A 55 -0.29 5.61 1.96
C ASN A 55 0.03 5.98 3.40
N ALA A 56 0.36 7.25 3.69
CA ALA A 56 0.62 7.70 5.05
C ALA A 56 -0.64 7.58 5.92
N LEU A 57 -1.79 7.97 5.39
CA LEU A 57 -3.07 7.82 6.07
C LEU A 57 -3.42 6.35 6.31
N GLU A 58 -3.24 5.48 5.31
CA GLU A 58 -3.55 4.06 5.43
C GLU A 58 -2.62 3.34 6.41
N LYS A 59 -1.33 3.71 6.45
CA LYS A 59 -0.39 3.22 7.47
C LYS A 59 -0.82 3.65 8.87
N GLU A 60 -1.29 4.88 9.04
CA GLU A 60 -1.77 5.38 10.33
C GLU A 60 -3.06 4.64 10.76
N GLN A 61 -3.97 4.38 9.82
CA GLN A 61 -5.15 3.55 10.06
C GLN A 61 -4.77 2.12 10.47
N ASN A 62 -3.79 1.51 9.80
CA ASN A 62 -3.26 0.20 10.17
C ASN A 62 -2.67 0.21 11.60
N ARG A 63 -1.93 1.25 11.98
CA ARG A 63 -1.38 1.41 13.34
C ARG A 63 -2.49 1.45 14.39
N ILE A 64 -3.50 2.30 14.18
CA ILE A 64 -4.64 2.43 15.10
C ILE A 64 -5.41 1.11 15.20
N ALA A 65 -5.64 0.43 14.07
CA ALA A 65 -6.31 -0.85 14.04
C ALA A 65 -5.52 -1.96 14.74
N GLN A 66 -4.20 -1.96 14.63
CA GLN A 66 -3.30 -2.86 15.35
C GLN A 66 -3.36 -2.63 16.86
N GLU A 67 -3.34 -1.37 17.31
CA GLU A 67 -3.46 -1.01 18.73
C GLU A 67 -4.82 -1.42 19.32
N ALA A 68 -5.91 -1.21 18.57
CA ALA A 68 -7.24 -1.64 18.98
C ALA A 68 -7.34 -3.18 19.07
N ALA A 69 -6.75 -3.90 18.11
CA ALA A 69 -6.72 -5.35 18.11
C ALA A 69 -5.94 -5.91 19.31
N GLU A 70 -4.81 -5.29 19.69
CA GLU A 70 -4.03 -5.70 20.86
C GLU A 70 -4.81 -5.49 22.16
N GLN A 71 -5.51 -4.37 22.30
CA GLN A 71 -6.34 -4.13 23.48
C GLN A 71 -7.47 -5.15 23.62
N ASP A 72 -8.13 -5.49 22.52
CA ASP A 72 -9.19 -6.51 22.48
C ASP A 72 -8.63 -7.90 22.80
N ARG A 73 -7.47 -8.28 22.24
CA ARG A 73 -6.76 -9.53 22.54
C ARG A 73 -6.46 -9.66 24.03
N LEU A 74 -5.83 -8.65 24.63
CA LEU A 74 -5.48 -8.65 26.05
C LEU A 74 -6.72 -8.74 26.95
N SER A 75 -7.81 -8.05 26.60
CA SER A 75 -9.08 -8.11 27.31
C SER A 75 -9.66 -9.53 27.30
N LYS A 76 -9.70 -10.16 26.10
CA LYS A 76 -10.15 -11.54 25.92
C LYS A 76 -9.27 -12.52 26.68
N LEU A 77 -7.95 -12.41 26.57
CA LEU A 77 -7.00 -13.27 27.27
C LEU A 77 -7.21 -13.20 28.79
N ARG A 78 -7.33 -12.00 29.36
CA ARG A 78 -7.61 -11.82 30.79
C ARG A 78 -8.91 -12.49 31.22
N LYS A 79 -9.97 -12.35 30.42
CA LYS A 79 -11.26 -12.97 30.68
C LYS A 79 -11.15 -14.50 30.67
N VAL A 80 -10.56 -15.07 29.63
CA VAL A 80 -10.37 -16.52 29.49
C VAL A 80 -9.50 -17.08 30.62
N MET A 81 -8.40 -16.40 30.96
CA MET A 81 -7.56 -16.78 32.09
C MET A 81 -8.32 -16.76 33.43
N ALA A 82 -9.17 -15.74 33.65
CA ALA A 82 -9.98 -15.65 34.87
C ALA A 82 -11.03 -16.78 34.94
N GLU A 83 -11.71 -17.07 33.83
CA GLU A 83 -12.66 -18.18 33.74
C GLU A 83 -11.98 -19.52 33.99
N GLN A 84 -10.81 -19.75 33.40
CA GLN A 84 -10.06 -20.99 33.58
C GLN A 84 -9.58 -21.16 35.03
N LYS A 85 -9.11 -20.09 35.67
CA LYS A 85 -8.75 -20.10 37.11
C LYS A 85 -9.96 -20.38 38.00
N ALA A 86 -11.11 -19.79 37.72
CA ALA A 86 -12.34 -20.03 38.48
C ALA A 86 -12.79 -21.50 38.35
N ARG A 87 -12.73 -22.08 37.15
CA ARG A 87 -13.02 -23.50 36.91
C ARG A 87 -12.09 -24.43 37.67
N PHE A 88 -10.79 -24.16 37.67
CA PHE A 88 -9.83 -24.95 38.45
C PHE A 88 -10.13 -24.89 39.95
N GLY A 89 -10.41 -23.69 40.48
CA GLY A 89 -10.80 -23.51 41.88
C GLY A 89 -12.09 -24.28 42.25
N ALA A 90 -13.11 -24.25 41.37
CA ALA A 90 -14.36 -24.97 41.57
C ALA A 90 -14.18 -26.50 41.58
N ASN A 91 -13.22 -27.01 40.81
CA ASN A 91 -12.92 -28.45 40.71
C ASN A 91 -11.90 -28.94 41.77
N GLY A 92 -11.53 -28.09 42.73
CA GLY A 92 -10.53 -28.43 43.76
C GLY A 92 -9.09 -28.56 43.22
N VAL A 93 -8.85 -28.16 41.97
CA VAL A 93 -7.52 -28.14 41.37
C VAL A 93 -6.82 -26.86 41.81
N SER A 94 -5.81 -26.99 42.65
CA SER A 94 -5.01 -25.85 43.08
C SER A 94 -4.23 -25.24 41.91
N SER A 95 -4.02 -23.92 41.95
CA SER A 95 -3.15 -23.20 41.00
C SER A 95 -1.67 -23.57 41.12
N SER A 96 -1.29 -24.36 42.13
CA SER A 96 0.05 -24.94 42.27
C SER A 96 0.22 -26.27 41.54
N ASP A 97 -0.85 -26.90 41.07
CA ASP A 97 -0.77 -28.16 40.33
C ASP A 97 -0.17 -27.95 38.93
N GLY A 98 0.68 -28.87 38.47
CA GLY A 98 1.40 -28.73 37.20
C GLY A 98 0.45 -28.68 35.99
N SER A 99 -0.65 -29.42 36.09
CA SER A 99 -1.71 -29.53 35.07
C SER A 99 -2.41 -28.20 34.81
N SER A 100 -2.73 -27.44 35.86
CA SER A 100 -3.45 -26.16 35.75
C SER A 100 -2.56 -25.06 35.16
N ARG A 101 -1.26 -25.08 35.50
CA ARG A 101 -0.26 -24.18 34.93
C ARG A 101 0.00 -24.44 33.45
N ALA A 102 0.04 -25.71 33.03
CA ALA A 102 0.24 -26.08 31.63
C ALA A 102 -0.88 -25.55 30.72
N VAL A 103 -2.14 -25.62 31.15
CA VAL A 103 -3.28 -25.08 30.39
C VAL A 103 -3.20 -23.55 30.29
N LEU A 104 -2.91 -22.85 31.39
CA LEU A 104 -2.77 -21.39 31.38
C LEU A 104 -1.60 -20.93 30.52
N TYR A 105 -0.50 -21.69 30.51
CA TYR A 105 0.63 -21.45 29.61
C TYR A 105 0.24 -21.67 28.15
N GLY A 106 -0.51 -22.73 27.84
CA GLY A 106 -1.04 -22.98 26.50
C GLY A 106 -1.89 -21.81 25.98
N LEU A 107 -2.80 -21.29 26.81
CA LEU A 107 -3.63 -20.13 26.46
C LEU A 107 -2.80 -18.85 26.18
N LEU A 108 -1.71 -18.67 26.93
CA LEU A 108 -0.78 -17.56 26.68
C LEU A 108 -0.03 -17.76 25.36
N SER A 109 0.49 -18.98 25.12
CA SER A 109 1.20 -19.34 23.89
C SER A 109 0.32 -19.15 22.66
N GLU A 110 -0.92 -19.62 22.70
CA GLU A 110 -1.90 -19.43 21.62
C GLU A 110 -2.16 -17.93 21.38
N SER A 111 -2.27 -17.14 22.45
CA SER A 111 -2.46 -15.69 22.33
C SER A 111 -1.25 -14.97 21.74
N ASP A 112 -0.03 -15.46 21.99
CA ASP A 112 1.20 -14.90 21.41
C ASP A 112 1.33 -15.28 19.93
N GLU A 113 0.95 -16.50 19.55
CA GLU A 113 0.87 -16.92 18.14
C GLU A 113 -0.14 -16.07 17.35
N ASP A 114 -1.31 -15.79 17.94
CA ASP A 114 -2.29 -14.87 17.36
C ASP A 114 -1.71 -13.47 17.14
N GLN A 115 -0.95 -12.97 18.12
CA GLN A 115 -0.32 -11.66 18.04
C GLN A 115 0.73 -11.59 16.93
N ASP A 116 1.55 -12.63 16.79
CA ASP A 116 2.54 -12.72 15.72
C ASP A 116 1.87 -12.76 14.34
N SER A 117 0.78 -13.51 14.19
CA SER A 117 -0.01 -13.56 12.96
C SER A 117 -0.60 -12.18 12.59
N ILE A 118 -1.17 -11.47 13.56
CA ILE A 118 -1.69 -10.11 13.38
C ILE A 118 -0.57 -9.15 12.96
N ASN A 119 0.57 -9.19 13.65
CA ASN A 119 1.73 -8.34 13.35
C ASN A 119 2.27 -8.59 11.94
N GLN A 120 2.39 -9.87 11.53
CA GLN A 120 2.81 -10.24 10.18
C GLN A 120 1.83 -9.72 9.13
N SER A 121 0.52 -9.83 9.38
CA SER A 121 -0.52 -9.33 8.48
C SER A 121 -0.40 -7.82 8.25
N TYR A 122 -0.22 -7.03 9.32
CA TYR A 122 -0.01 -5.58 9.20
C TYR A 122 1.32 -5.23 8.53
N ALA A 123 2.39 -5.97 8.82
CA ALA A 123 3.68 -5.80 8.15
C ALA A 123 3.56 -6.03 6.63
N ILE A 124 2.85 -7.08 6.22
CA ILE A 124 2.59 -7.38 4.79
C ILE A 124 1.78 -6.26 4.15
N ARG A 125 0.70 -5.79 4.80
CA ARG A 125 -0.11 -4.66 4.29
C ARG A 125 0.74 -3.42 4.07
N ASN A 126 1.54 -3.04 5.06
CA ASN A 126 2.43 -1.88 4.96
C ASN A 126 3.48 -2.06 3.86
N SER A 127 4.03 -3.27 3.70
CA SER A 127 4.95 -3.60 2.61
C SER A 127 4.30 -3.48 1.24
N ILE A 128 3.04 -3.91 1.07
CA ILE A 128 2.29 -3.75 -0.18
C ILE A 128 2.10 -2.27 -0.53
N LEU A 129 1.76 -1.42 0.45
CA LEU A 129 1.64 0.02 0.23
C LEU A 129 2.95 0.63 -0.28
N ASP A 130 4.08 0.22 0.31
CA ASP A 130 5.41 0.69 -0.11
C ASP A 130 5.79 0.17 -1.50
N GLN A 131 5.51 -1.10 -1.80
CA GLN A 131 5.74 -1.68 -3.13
C GLN A 131 4.91 -0.98 -4.20
N ASN A 132 3.63 -0.68 -3.93
CA ASN A 132 2.75 0.04 -4.84
C ASN A 132 3.26 1.46 -5.11
N TYR A 133 3.67 2.19 -4.07
CA TYR A 133 4.25 3.52 -4.21
C TYR A 133 5.53 3.50 -5.05
N ASN A 134 6.45 2.59 -4.74
CA ASN A 134 7.71 2.47 -5.46
C ASN A 134 7.51 2.05 -6.91
N SER A 135 6.56 1.16 -7.19
CA SER A 135 6.20 0.74 -8.55
C SER A 135 5.62 1.91 -9.35
N GLN A 136 4.69 2.69 -8.76
CA GLN A 136 4.15 3.88 -9.42
C GLN A 136 5.23 4.92 -9.69
N LYS A 137 6.15 5.14 -8.74
CA LYS A 137 7.28 6.05 -8.90
C LYS A 137 8.21 5.62 -10.02
N ALA A 138 8.50 4.32 -10.11
CA ALA A 138 9.33 3.76 -11.18
C ALA A 138 8.67 3.93 -12.56
N LEU A 139 7.37 3.61 -12.67
CA LEU A 139 6.60 3.81 -13.90
C LEU A 139 6.57 5.27 -14.33
N ASN A 140 6.30 6.19 -13.40
CA ASN A 140 6.31 7.62 -13.65
C ASN A 140 7.68 8.11 -14.15
N THR A 141 8.77 7.64 -13.52
CA THR A 141 10.14 7.99 -13.93
C THR A 141 10.43 7.46 -15.33
N LEU A 142 10.05 6.21 -15.62
CA LEU A 142 10.22 5.59 -16.93
C LEU A 142 9.47 6.36 -18.03
N GLN A 143 8.21 6.71 -17.78
CA GLN A 143 7.38 7.48 -18.73
C GLN A 143 8.00 8.86 -19.03
N LEU A 144 8.48 9.57 -17.99
CA LEU A 144 9.16 10.86 -18.18
C LEU A 144 10.45 10.73 -18.99
N THR A 145 11.24 9.68 -18.74
CA THR A 145 12.46 9.40 -19.51
C THR A 145 12.13 9.12 -20.98
N GLN A 146 11.13 8.27 -21.25
CA GLN A 146 10.69 7.97 -22.62
C GLN A 146 10.17 9.20 -23.37
N LEU A 147 9.43 10.08 -22.70
CA LEU A 147 8.97 11.35 -23.29
C LEU A 147 10.15 12.26 -23.65
N LYS A 148 11.14 12.36 -22.75
CA LYS A 148 12.36 13.14 -22.99
C LYS A 148 13.18 12.60 -24.15
N GLU A 149 13.37 11.28 -24.23
CA GLU A 149 14.07 10.62 -25.33
C GLU A 149 13.35 10.84 -26.66
N ARG A 150 12.03 10.62 -26.71
CA ARG A 150 11.22 10.89 -27.92
C ARG A 150 11.34 12.33 -28.39
N SER A 151 11.34 13.30 -27.47
CA SER A 151 11.56 14.71 -27.83
C SER A 151 12.96 14.94 -28.39
N SER A 152 13.98 14.30 -27.82
CA SER A 152 15.37 14.42 -28.28
C SER A 152 15.59 13.80 -29.66
N LEU A 153 15.00 12.63 -29.92
CA LEU A 153 15.03 11.97 -31.23
C LEU A 153 14.34 12.80 -32.31
N LYS A 154 13.15 13.34 -32.02
CA LYS A 154 12.44 14.24 -32.95
C LYS A 154 13.29 15.45 -33.34
N LYS A 155 13.99 16.05 -32.37
CA LYS A 155 14.91 17.17 -32.63
C LYS A 155 16.09 16.74 -33.50
N ALA A 156 16.72 15.61 -33.20
CA ALA A 156 17.84 15.10 -34.00
C ALA A 156 17.43 14.77 -35.45
N THR A 157 16.27 14.13 -35.65
CA THR A 157 15.74 13.84 -36.99
C THR A 157 15.38 15.13 -37.74
N ALA A 158 14.79 16.12 -37.07
CA ALA A 158 14.49 17.41 -37.70
C ALA A 158 15.77 18.15 -38.15
N LEU A 159 16.84 18.11 -37.35
CA LEU A 159 18.14 18.67 -37.72
C LEU A 159 18.76 17.94 -38.91
N TYR A 160 18.69 16.60 -38.94
CA TYR A 160 19.20 15.80 -40.05
C TYR A 160 18.45 16.08 -41.36
N ASN A 161 17.12 16.10 -41.33
CA ASN A 161 16.31 16.39 -42.53
C ASN A 161 16.45 17.84 -43.00
N GLY A 162 16.62 18.80 -42.08
CA GLY A 162 16.88 20.20 -42.43
C GLY A 162 18.27 20.42 -43.05
N LEU A 163 19.23 19.53 -42.81
CA LEU A 163 20.56 19.55 -43.46
C LEU A 163 20.53 18.94 -44.87
N THR A 164 19.61 18.02 -45.15
CA THR A 164 19.47 17.40 -46.48
C THR A 164 18.69 18.25 -47.49
N ASP A 165 17.91 19.24 -47.04
CA ASP A 165 17.18 20.17 -47.92
C ASP A 165 18.04 21.37 -48.41
N ILE A 166 19.32 21.46 -48.01
CA ILE A 166 20.23 22.58 -48.33
C ILE A 166 21.29 22.20 -49.39
N PHE A 167 21.30 20.94 -49.87
CA PHE A 167 22.14 20.48 -50.99
C PHE A 167 21.28 19.91 -52.11
#